data_AF-A0A843FGP2-F1
#
_entry.id   AF-A0A843FGP2-F1
#
_cell.length_a   1.000
_cell.length_b   1.000
_cell.length_c   1.000
_cell.angle_alpha   90.00
_cell.angle_beta   90.00
_cell.angle_gamma   90.00
#
_symmetry.space_group_name_H-M   'P 1'
#
loop_
_entity.id
_entity.type
_entity.pdbx_description
1 polymer ?
#
loop_
_entity_poly.entity_id
_entity_poly.type
_entity_poly.pdbx_seq_one_letter_code
_entity_poly.pdbx_strand_id
1 'polypeptide(L)' 'RSFISVQTAVGDPGFYGTLMFMIYNHGDFEYKIKSGDRIAQAVVFEVKGSGEYDGSYQEDE' A
#
# COMPACT_ATOMS: atom_id res chain seq x y z
N ARG A 1 -14.10 10.41 12.14
CA ARG A 1 -13.31 9.90 10.98
C ARG A 1 -12.56 11.08 10.40
N SER A 2 -11.25 10.95 10.15
CA SER A 2 -10.54 11.94 9.34
C SER A 2 -11.03 11.79 7.89
N PHE A 3 -11.17 12.89 7.17
CA PHE A 3 -11.51 12.96 5.73
C PHE A 3 -10.40 12.40 4.82
N ILE A 4 -9.48 11.65 5.41
CA ILE A 4 -8.30 11.08 4.79
C ILE A 4 -8.60 9.62 4.45
N SER A 5 -8.39 9.26 3.19
CA SER A 5 -8.53 7.89 2.71
C SER A 5 -7.19 7.36 2.22
N VAL A 6 -6.92 6.09 2.53
CA VAL A 6 -5.90 5.30 1.83
C VAL A 6 -6.62 4.49 0.77
N GLN A 7 -6.17 4.63 -0.47
CA GLN A 7 -6.77 3.93 -1.60
C GLN A 7 -6.34 2.47 -1.57
N THR A 8 -7.27 1.58 -1.89
CA THR A 8 -7.04 0.13 -1.83
C THR A 8 -6.02 -0.29 -2.89
N ALA A 9 -5.14 -1.19 -2.51
CA ALA A 9 -4.19 -1.86 -3.39
C ALA A 9 -4.26 -3.38 -3.16
N VAL A 10 -3.89 -4.15 -4.17
CA VAL A 10 -3.67 -5.59 -4.09
C VAL A 10 -2.19 -5.83 -4.33
N GLY A 11 -1.54 -6.57 -3.44
CA GLY A 11 -0.15 -6.97 -3.60
C GLY A 11 -0.05 -8.24 -4.45
N ASP A 12 0.78 -8.21 -5.48
CA ASP A 12 1.04 -9.38 -6.31
C ASP A 12 1.96 -10.37 -5.56
N PRO A 13 1.68 -11.68 -5.63
CA PRO A 13 2.54 -12.69 -5.05
C PRO A 13 3.95 -12.64 -5.65
N GLY A 14 4.98 -12.66 -4.80
CA GLY A 14 6.38 -12.57 -5.22
C GLY A 14 6.91 -11.14 -5.32
N PHE A 15 6.09 -10.10 -5.15
CA PHE A 15 6.58 -8.72 -5.05
C PHE A 15 7.54 -8.56 -3.86
N TYR A 16 8.71 -7.98 -4.12
CA TYR A 16 9.65 -7.51 -3.10
C TYR A 16 9.97 -6.03 -3.35
N GLY A 17 9.82 -5.23 -2.30
CA GLY A 17 10.13 -3.81 -2.35
C GLY A 17 9.30 -2.98 -1.37
N THR A 18 9.47 -1.66 -1.44
CA THR A 18 8.76 -0.72 -0.58
C THR A 18 7.31 -0.53 -1.04
N LEU A 19 6.35 -0.75 -0.14
CA LEU A 19 4.93 -0.52 -0.45
C LEU A 19 4.61 0.97 -0.56
N MET A 20 4.07 1.37 -1.72
CA MET A 20 3.61 2.72 -1.99
C MET A 20 2.09 2.83 -1.85
N PHE A 21 1.61 3.87 -1.15
CA PHE A 21 0.18 4.09 -0.93
C PHE A 21 -0.25 5.47 -1.42
N MET A 22 -1.38 5.52 -2.13
CA MET A 22 -2.04 6.78 -2.44
C MET A 22 -2.92 7.19 -1.26
N ILE A 23 -2.56 8.32 -0.65
CA ILE A 23 -3.32 8.96 0.43
C ILE A 23 -4.00 10.20 -0.16
N TYR A 24 -5.31 10.31 0.04
CA TYR A 24 -6.10 11.43 -0.45
C TYR A 24 -6.85 12.13 0.66
N ASN A 25 -6.78 13.47 0.68
CA ASN A 25 -7.54 14.33 1.57
C ASN A 25 -8.81 14.83 0.87
N HIS A 26 -9.98 14.37 1.33
CA HIS A 26 -11.29 14.79 0.81
C HIS A 26 -11.88 16.02 1.52
N GLY A 27 -11.17 16.59 2.50
CA GLY A 27 -11.62 17.74 3.26
C GLY A 27 -11.00 19.04 2.80
N ASP A 28 -11.58 20.16 3.25
CA ASP A 28 -11.11 21.51 2.94
C ASP A 28 -10.00 22.01 3.88
N PHE A 29 -9.55 21.17 4.81
CA PHE A 29 -8.56 21.51 5.83
C PHE A 29 -7.27 20.71 5.67
N GLU A 30 -6.15 21.33 6.01
CA GLU A 30 -4.87 20.64 6.06
C GLU A 30 -4.89 19.48 7.07
N TYR A 31 -4.27 18.37 6.70
CA TYR A 31 -4.08 17.22 7.58
C TYR A 31 -2.61 16.83 7.59
N LYS A 32 -2.02 16.79 8.78
CA LYS A 32 -0.61 16.42 8.97
C LYS A 32 -0.49 14.95 9.32
N ILE A 33 0.21 14.19 8.49
CA ILE A 33 0.62 12.81 8.77
C ILE A 33 1.98 12.83 9.46
N LYS A 34 2.17 12.06 10.52
CA LYS A 34 3.47 11.94 11.20
C LYS A 34 4.16 10.66 10.77
N SER A 35 5.49 10.72 10.70
CA SER A 35 6.30 9.52 10.54
C SER A 35 6.05 8.56 11.71
N GLY A 36 5.90 7.28 11.41
CA GLY A 36 5.57 6.23 12.38
C GLY A 36 4.07 6.04 12.64
N ASP A 37 3.19 6.90 12.12
CA ASP A 37 1.75 6.65 12.21
C ASP A 37 1.38 5.40 11.39
N ARG A 38 0.47 4.58 11.94
CA ARG A 38 -0.11 3.46 11.21
C ARG A 38 -1.10 3.99 10.17
N ILE A 39 -0.80 3.82 8.89
CA ILE A 39 -1.60 4.36 7.78
C ILE A 39 -2.32 3.29 6.95
N ALA A 40 -1.87 2.04 7.00
CA ALA A 40 -2.44 0.93 6.21
C ALA A 40 -2.42 -0.37 7.02
N GLN A 41 -3.20 -1.34 6.55
CA GLN A 41 -3.23 -2.71 7.08
C GLN A 41 -3.15 -3.68 5.91
N ALA A 42 -2.21 -4.62 5.98
CA ALA A 42 -2.16 -5.76 5.08
C ALA A 42 -3.10 -6.85 5.58
N VAL A 43 -3.81 -7.50 4.65
CA VAL A 43 -4.54 -8.74 4.89
C VAL A 43 -4.01 -9.75 3.89
N VAL A 44 -3.44 -10.84 4.39
CA VAL A 44 -2.66 -11.80 3.59
C VAL A 44 -3.47 -13.08 3.43
N PHE A 45 -3.47 -13.62 2.21
CA PHE A 45 -4.14 -14.86 1.86
C PHE A 45 -3.14 -15.80 1.18
N GLU A 46 -3.28 -17.10 1.43
CA GLU A 46 -2.52 -18.11 0.69
C GLU A 46 -3.08 -18.21 -0.74
N VAL A 47 -2.18 -18.24 -1.73
CA VAL A 47 -2.52 -18.34 -3.14
C VAL A 47 -1.75 -19.50 -3.78
N LYS A 48 -2.34 -20.13 -4.81
CA LYS A 48 -1.70 -21.21 -5.57
C LYS A 48 -1.64 -20.83 -7.04
N GLY A 49 -0.50 -21.10 -7.68
CA GLY A 49 -0.33 -20.92 -9.14
C GLY A 49 -0.10 -19.48 -9.60
N SER A 50 0.51 -18.63 -8.76
CA SER A 50 0.67 -17.19 -9.04
C SER A 50 1.90 -16.81 -9.89
N GLY A 51 2.84 -17.73 -10.12
CA GLY A 51 4.10 -17.42 -10.80
C GLY A 51 5.04 -16.54 -9.96
N GLU A 52 6.05 -15.97 -10.61
CA GLU A 52 6.97 -14.98 -10.05
C GLU A 52 6.54 -13.56 -10.47
N TYR A 53 6.79 -12.56 -9.62
CA TYR A 53 6.54 -11.16 -9.97
C TYR A 53 7.68 -10.61 -10.80
N ASP A 54 7.39 -10.17 -12.03
CA ASP A 54 8.33 -9.58 -12.98
C ASP A 54 7.99 -8.11 -13.32
N GLY A 55 7.18 -7.47 -12.47
CA GLY A 55 6.72 -6.10 -12.69
C GLY A 55 7.82 -5.05 -12.43
N SER A 56 7.62 -3.85 -13.00
CA SER A 56 8.59 -2.76 -12.97
C SER A 56 8.87 -2.13 -11.59
N TYR A 57 8.12 -2.54 -10.56
CA TYR A 57 8.27 -2.05 -9.19
C TYR A 57 9.09 -2.98 -8.30
N GLN A 58 9.62 -4.08 -8.86
CA GLN A 58 10.46 -5.01 -8.13
C GLN A 58 11.77 -4.32 -7.73
N GLU A 59 12.12 -4.40 -6.45
CA GLU A 59 13.41 -3.96 -5.91
C GLU A 59 14.40 -5.14 -5.85
N ASP A 60 15.70 -4.83 -5.84
CA ASP A 60 16.74 -5.83 -5.62
C ASP A 60 16.67 -6.36 -4.18
N GLU A 61 16.74 -7.69 -4.01
CA GLU A 61 16.72 -8.35 -2.68
C GLU A 61 17.87 -7.96 -1.75
#